data_AF-A0A3C1Q1Y9-F1
#
_entry.id   AF-A0A3C1Q1Y9-F1
#
_cell.length_a   1.000
_cell.length_b   1.000
_cell.length_c   1.000
_cell.angle_alpha   90.00
_cell.angle_beta   90.00
_cell.angle_gamma   90.00
#
_symmetry.space_group_name_H-M   'P 1'
#
loop_
_entity.id
_entity.type
_entity.pdbx_description
1 polymer ?
#
loop_
_entity_poly.entity_id
_entity_poly.type
_entity_poly.pdbx_seq_one_letter_code
_entity_poly.pdbx_strand_id
1 'polypeptide(L)'
;MPRSVRVSNRTLGKNQVERQILKDVNPFAIDLQAEHGFNNRGEQLSTSTILLESLLKLGRSIVDSPNFDSYTKLADSFFKEDEVPIKEKLRPFLGRAFRRPVTEVTLNRYTNYYELEKQKTSSHTRALKNVVAAILASPKFLYVVEAKSETSKKIPLSEYELAQRLALFLWSSIPDKELIAVAQEGQLSKPDILEREIRRMLLDRRSRALSENFARQWLRLDQLVTAVPDFDRFGEYYARIGCEQWKFGLQTMVEPLLLFESIQVEDRSIMLLVDSNYSYRSDELQSWYENPQRPFGTRGNRNRFNTMSQTFSRRPLITRKEGGVLSTAAVLTMTSTPLRTSPIKRGAWVATVIFNDPPPPPPDLVPEIEEDDAAIAASGLTIRDRLKQHASDQSCASCHAKIDPMGFALENYDPVGRWREDYAGGLPVDASGKLFGEIEFKNIVEFKDAILARPEKFIRGFSEHLLSYALGRELKVTDKLAVDRITGKAMEDHGRFSTVILEVAMSHPFRNKKIKKAK
;
A
#
# COMPACT_ATOMS: atom_id res chain seq x y z
N MET A 1 11.88 -5.88 -15.35
CA MET A 1 10.40 -5.97 -15.55
C MET A 1 10.14 -6.01 -17.07
N PRO A 2 9.15 -6.75 -17.58
CA PRO A 2 8.92 -6.82 -19.04
C PRO A 2 8.57 -5.45 -19.64
N ARG A 3 8.74 -5.32 -20.97
CA ARG A 3 8.43 -4.07 -21.70
C ARG A 3 6.96 -3.71 -21.63
N SER A 4 6.07 -4.70 -21.59
CA SER A 4 4.63 -4.51 -21.45
C SER A 4 4.05 -5.51 -20.48
N VAL A 5 3.04 -5.09 -19.71
CA VAL A 5 2.31 -5.91 -18.74
C VAL A 5 0.81 -5.70 -18.93
N ARG A 6 0.04 -6.78 -18.87
CA ARG A 6 -1.41 -6.71 -18.85
C ARG A 6 -1.89 -6.67 -17.41
N VAL A 7 -2.44 -5.55 -16.99
CA VAL A 7 -2.84 -5.31 -15.59
C VAL A 7 -4.35 -5.13 -15.53
N SER A 8 -4.99 -5.77 -14.55
CA SER A 8 -6.35 -5.44 -14.17
C SER A 8 -6.31 -4.38 -13.08
N ASN A 9 -7.03 -3.28 -13.29
CA ASN A 9 -7.18 -2.25 -12.28
C ASN A 9 -8.43 -2.46 -11.40
N ARG A 10 -9.23 -3.51 -11.68
CA ARG A 10 -10.41 -3.83 -10.87
C ARG A 10 -10.06 -4.24 -9.45
N THR A 11 -8.98 -4.99 -9.26
CA THR A 11 -8.51 -5.42 -7.92
C THR A 11 -8.04 -4.27 -7.04
N LEU A 12 -7.88 -3.07 -7.61
CA LEU A 12 -7.49 -1.82 -6.94
C LEU A 12 -8.69 -0.93 -6.60
N GLY A 13 -9.93 -1.33 -6.95
CA GLY A 13 -11.18 -0.65 -6.60
C GLY A 13 -12.09 -1.50 -5.71
N LYS A 14 -13.37 -1.11 -5.59
CA LYS A 14 -14.42 -1.83 -4.82
C LYS A 14 -14.62 -3.31 -5.22
N ASN A 15 -14.00 -3.77 -6.31
CA ASN A 15 -14.19 -5.13 -6.80
C ASN A 15 -13.54 -6.23 -5.93
N GLN A 16 -12.65 -5.93 -4.98
CA GLN A 16 -12.35 -6.94 -3.94
C GLN A 16 -13.60 -7.30 -3.11
N VAL A 17 -14.57 -6.37 -3.05
CA VAL A 17 -15.89 -6.58 -2.44
C VAL A 17 -16.86 -7.28 -3.41
N GLU A 18 -16.74 -7.03 -4.72
CA GLU A 18 -17.73 -7.48 -5.72
C GLU A 18 -17.34 -8.78 -6.45
N ARG A 19 -16.06 -9.16 -6.47
CA ARG A 19 -15.61 -10.40 -7.13
C ARG A 19 -15.89 -11.60 -6.24
N GLN A 20 -17.04 -12.24 -6.45
CA GLN A 20 -17.35 -13.53 -5.83
C GLN A 20 -16.38 -14.61 -6.34
N ILE A 21 -15.30 -14.87 -5.59
CA ILE A 21 -14.37 -15.98 -5.82
C ILE A 21 -15.09 -17.31 -5.54
N LEU A 22 -15.84 -17.33 -4.44
CA LEU A 22 -16.69 -18.43 -4.02
C LEU A 22 -18.13 -17.94 -4.00
N LYS A 23 -19.04 -18.73 -4.55
CA LYS A 23 -20.47 -18.41 -4.59
C LYS A 23 -21.00 -18.32 -3.16
N ASP A 24 -21.84 -17.33 -2.89
CA ASP A 24 -22.47 -17.06 -1.58
C ASP A 24 -21.49 -16.70 -0.45
N VAL A 25 -20.22 -16.39 -0.80
CA VAL A 25 -19.23 -15.89 0.14
C VAL A 25 -19.06 -14.39 -0.07
N ASN A 26 -19.54 -13.62 0.92
CA ASN A 26 -19.34 -12.19 0.93
C ASN A 26 -17.98 -11.84 1.57
N PRO A 27 -17.27 -10.86 1.01
CA PRO A 27 -16.03 -10.38 1.59
C PRO A 27 -16.27 -9.73 2.94
N PHE A 28 -15.30 -9.92 3.84
CA PHE A 28 -15.28 -9.29 5.14
C PHE A 28 -14.81 -7.84 5.01
N ALA A 29 -15.33 -6.96 5.87
CA ALA A 29 -14.88 -5.57 5.89
C ALA A 29 -13.36 -5.52 6.16
N ILE A 30 -12.64 -4.80 5.31
CA ILE A 30 -11.20 -4.58 5.47
C ILE A 30 -11.01 -3.54 6.57
N ASP A 31 -10.07 -3.76 7.48
CA ASP A 31 -9.68 -2.77 8.47
C ASP A 31 -9.20 -1.48 7.78
N LEU A 32 -9.64 -0.34 8.31
CA LEU A 32 -9.23 0.96 7.77
C LEU A 32 -7.73 1.15 7.94
N GLN A 33 -7.11 1.82 6.96
CA GLN A 33 -5.72 2.24 7.07
C GLN A 33 -5.59 3.19 8.28
N ALA A 34 -4.59 2.94 9.12
CA ALA A 34 -4.26 3.83 10.21
C ALA A 34 -3.96 5.25 9.73
N GLU A 35 -4.29 6.25 10.55
CA GLU A 35 -3.89 7.64 10.29
C GLU A 35 -2.35 7.71 10.18
N HIS A 36 -1.86 8.16 9.03
CA HIS A 36 -0.43 8.16 8.66
C HIS A 36 0.27 6.78 8.76
N GLY A 37 -0.44 5.68 8.52
CA GLY A 37 0.10 4.34 8.70
C GLY A 37 -0.35 3.32 7.68
N PHE A 38 -0.29 2.05 8.08
CA PHE A 38 -0.64 0.90 7.25
C PHE A 38 -1.73 0.09 7.94
N ASN A 39 -2.53 -0.63 7.17
CA ASN A 39 -3.59 -1.50 7.68
C ASN A 39 -3.07 -2.74 8.43
N ASN A 40 -1.76 -3.02 8.39
CA ASN A 40 -1.13 -4.10 9.15
C ASN A 40 -0.67 -3.67 10.56
N ARG A 41 -1.15 -2.51 11.07
CA ARG A 41 -0.80 -2.01 12.41
C ARG A 41 -1.42 -2.86 13.52
N GLY A 42 -0.66 -3.80 14.06
CA GLY A 42 -1.14 -4.74 15.08
C GLY A 42 -1.61 -4.10 16.40
N GLU A 43 -1.21 -2.86 16.69
CA GLU A 43 -1.65 -2.13 17.89
C GLU A 43 -3.10 -1.63 17.80
N GLN A 44 -3.66 -1.53 16.59
CA GLN A 44 -5.03 -1.09 16.33
C GLN A 44 -5.98 -2.27 16.04
N LEU A 45 -5.44 -3.49 15.89
CA LEU A 45 -6.23 -4.68 15.65
C LEU A 45 -6.71 -5.29 16.98
N SER A 46 -7.98 -5.67 17.03
CA SER A 46 -8.57 -6.34 18.19
C SER A 46 -9.50 -7.47 17.77
N THR A 47 -9.69 -8.45 18.64
CA THR A 47 -10.66 -9.55 18.47
C THR A 47 -11.78 -9.43 19.49
N SER A 48 -12.88 -8.78 19.12
CA SER A 48 -14.11 -8.85 19.91
C SER A 48 -14.80 -10.21 19.72
N THR A 49 -15.66 -10.61 20.66
CA THR A 49 -16.46 -11.84 20.54
C THR A 49 -17.34 -11.82 19.28
N ILE A 50 -17.92 -10.65 18.97
CA ILE A 50 -18.76 -10.43 17.78
C ILE A 50 -17.93 -10.61 16.50
N LEU A 51 -16.70 -10.08 16.48
CA LEU A 51 -15.79 -10.28 15.36
C LEU A 51 -15.45 -11.76 15.18
N LEU A 52 -15.13 -12.48 16.26
CA LEU A 52 -14.83 -13.91 16.21
C LEU A 52 -16.01 -14.73 15.67
N GLU A 53 -17.23 -14.44 16.11
CA GLU A 53 -18.44 -15.08 15.59
C GLU A 53 -18.62 -14.81 14.10
N SER A 54 -18.38 -13.57 13.67
CA SER A 54 -18.48 -13.17 12.26
C SER A 54 -17.45 -13.87 11.38
N LEU A 55 -16.20 -14.00 11.88
CA LEU A 55 -15.14 -14.74 11.22
C LEU A 55 -15.43 -16.24 11.13
N LEU A 56 -16.07 -16.82 12.15
CA LEU A 56 -16.51 -18.22 12.11
C LEU A 56 -17.65 -18.42 11.10
N LYS A 57 -18.62 -17.51 11.05
CA LYS A 57 -19.67 -17.51 10.02
C LYS A 57 -19.07 -17.43 8.61
N LEU A 58 -18.07 -16.57 8.42
CA LEU A 58 -17.33 -16.47 7.17
C LEU A 58 -16.54 -17.75 6.85
N GLY A 59 -15.83 -18.32 7.83
CA GLY A 59 -15.12 -19.58 7.65
C GLY A 59 -16.06 -20.72 7.21
N ARG A 60 -17.27 -20.76 7.76
CA ARG A 60 -18.33 -21.71 7.37
C ARG A 60 -18.84 -21.44 5.96
N SER A 61 -19.16 -20.19 5.62
CA SER A 61 -19.63 -19.87 4.26
C SER A 61 -18.58 -20.21 3.20
N ILE A 62 -17.29 -20.04 3.50
CA ILE A 62 -16.19 -20.45 2.62
C ILE A 62 -16.23 -21.94 2.32
N VAL A 63 -16.23 -22.80 3.35
CA VAL A 63 -16.17 -24.27 3.16
C VAL A 63 -17.49 -24.86 2.64
N ASP A 64 -18.60 -24.15 2.84
CA ASP A 64 -19.94 -24.54 2.41
C ASP A 64 -20.30 -24.01 1.02
N SER A 65 -19.45 -23.15 0.43
CA SER A 65 -19.68 -22.65 -0.91
C SER A 65 -19.76 -23.81 -1.92
N PRO A 66 -20.75 -23.80 -2.85
CA PRO A 66 -20.90 -24.84 -3.87
C PRO A 66 -19.64 -25.06 -4.72
N ASN A 67 -18.82 -24.03 -4.87
CA ASN A 67 -17.62 -24.07 -5.70
C ASN A 67 -16.34 -24.32 -4.87
N PHE A 68 -16.43 -24.56 -3.56
CA PHE A 68 -15.26 -24.72 -2.69
C PHE A 68 -14.37 -25.90 -3.11
N ASP A 69 -14.96 -27.05 -3.40
CA ASP A 69 -14.22 -28.27 -3.72
C ASP A 69 -13.51 -28.16 -5.09
N SER A 70 -14.19 -27.61 -6.10
CA SER A 70 -13.61 -27.36 -7.42
C SER A 70 -12.53 -26.27 -7.40
N TYR A 71 -12.72 -25.24 -6.57
CA TYR A 71 -11.74 -24.17 -6.39
C TYR A 71 -10.47 -24.64 -5.68
N THR A 72 -10.62 -25.36 -4.56
CA THR A 72 -9.48 -25.78 -3.73
C THR A 72 -8.78 -27.03 -4.25
N LYS A 73 -9.48 -27.91 -4.98
CA LYS A 73 -9.01 -29.22 -5.44
C LYS A 73 -8.52 -30.11 -4.28
N LEU A 74 -9.07 -29.92 -3.09
CA LEU A 74 -8.71 -30.68 -1.89
C LEU A 74 -9.66 -31.85 -1.59
N ALA A 75 -10.75 -31.99 -2.34
CA ALA A 75 -11.77 -33.02 -2.15
C ALA A 75 -11.17 -34.44 -2.16
N ASP A 76 -10.34 -34.75 -3.16
CA ASP A 76 -9.72 -36.06 -3.34
C ASP A 76 -8.41 -36.26 -2.56
N SER A 77 -8.05 -35.31 -1.70
CA SER A 77 -6.83 -35.37 -0.88
C SER A 77 -7.15 -35.13 0.59
N PHE A 78 -7.06 -33.89 1.08
CA PHE A 78 -7.23 -33.57 2.50
C PHE A 78 -8.61 -33.95 3.03
N PHE A 79 -9.67 -33.82 2.23
CA PHE A 79 -11.06 -34.08 2.63
C PHE A 79 -11.54 -35.50 2.35
N LYS A 80 -10.71 -36.34 1.74
CA LYS A 80 -11.03 -37.73 1.40
C LYS A 80 -10.96 -38.60 2.65
N GLU A 81 -11.96 -39.46 2.84
CA GLU A 81 -11.90 -40.49 3.88
C GLU A 81 -10.91 -41.58 3.43
N ASP A 82 -9.89 -41.81 4.24
CA ASP A 82 -8.83 -42.79 4.03
C ASP A 82 -8.35 -43.33 5.39
N GLU A 83 -7.38 -44.24 5.38
CA GLU A 83 -6.84 -44.89 6.58
C GLU A 83 -5.85 -44.02 7.37
N VAL A 84 -5.49 -42.83 6.87
CA VAL A 84 -4.49 -41.98 7.55
C VAL A 84 -5.10 -41.42 8.84
N PRO A 85 -4.45 -41.62 10.00
CA PRO A 85 -4.95 -41.09 11.27
C PRO A 85 -5.18 -39.58 11.20
N ILE A 86 -6.31 -39.11 11.74
CA ILE A 86 -6.68 -37.70 11.66
C ILE A 86 -5.62 -36.76 12.25
N LYS A 87 -4.90 -37.19 13.29
CA LYS A 87 -3.78 -36.43 13.88
C LYS A 87 -2.65 -36.20 12.87
N GLU A 88 -2.33 -37.22 12.07
CA GLU A 88 -1.29 -37.15 11.05
C GLU A 88 -1.72 -36.27 9.87
N LYS A 89 -3.00 -36.31 9.49
CA LYS A 89 -3.59 -35.38 8.51
C LYS A 89 -3.57 -33.92 8.99
N LEU A 90 -3.98 -33.68 10.24
CA LEU A 90 -4.15 -32.31 10.76
C LEU A 90 -2.83 -31.62 11.10
N ARG A 91 -1.79 -32.35 11.54
CA ARG A 91 -0.52 -31.74 11.96
C ARG A 91 0.13 -30.86 10.88
N PRO A 92 0.38 -31.33 9.63
CA PRO A 92 0.99 -30.50 8.59
C PRO A 92 0.04 -29.36 8.16
N PHE A 93 -1.28 -29.59 8.15
CA PHE A 93 -2.26 -28.56 7.79
C PHE A 93 -2.28 -27.41 8.81
N LEU A 94 -2.34 -27.74 10.10
CA LEU A 94 -2.27 -26.78 11.20
C LEU A 94 -0.91 -26.07 11.24
N GLY A 95 0.19 -26.79 10.95
CA GLY A 95 1.52 -26.22 10.89
C GLY A 95 1.64 -25.14 9.83
N ARG A 96 1.05 -25.40 8.65
CA ARG A 96 0.95 -24.41 7.56
C ARG A 96 0.01 -23.26 7.90
N ALA A 97 -1.17 -23.56 8.46
CA ALA A 97 -2.17 -22.54 8.80
C ALA A 97 -1.69 -21.57 9.88
N PHE A 98 -0.96 -22.06 10.88
CA PHE A 98 -0.43 -21.26 11.98
C PHE A 98 1.03 -20.83 11.80
N ARG A 99 1.66 -21.25 10.69
CA ARG A 99 3.02 -20.90 10.27
C ARG A 99 4.10 -21.26 11.31
N ARG A 100 3.88 -22.34 12.07
CA ARG A 100 4.80 -22.80 13.13
C ARG A 100 4.54 -24.27 13.48
N PRO A 101 5.49 -24.95 14.17
CA PRO A 101 5.26 -26.27 14.72
C PRO A 101 4.03 -26.30 15.62
N VAL A 102 3.24 -27.36 15.49
CA VAL A 102 1.98 -27.54 16.23
C VAL A 102 2.28 -28.29 17.51
N THR A 103 2.01 -27.66 18.66
CA THR A 103 2.07 -28.30 19.99
C THR A 103 1.00 -29.40 20.10
N GLU A 104 1.26 -30.47 20.87
CA GLU A 104 0.27 -31.52 21.13
C GLU A 104 -1.06 -30.99 21.68
N VAL A 105 -1.03 -29.99 22.56
CA VAL A 105 -2.25 -29.36 23.11
C VAL A 105 -3.12 -28.76 22.00
N THR A 106 -2.49 -28.06 21.04
CA THR A 106 -3.21 -27.47 19.90
C THR A 106 -3.72 -28.56 18.96
N LEU A 107 -2.91 -29.59 18.66
CA LEU A 107 -3.32 -30.68 17.78
C LEU A 107 -4.51 -31.44 18.37
N ASN A 108 -4.41 -31.87 19.63
CA ASN A 108 -5.49 -32.58 20.32
C ASN A 108 -6.79 -31.76 20.37
N ARG A 109 -6.72 -30.42 20.53
CA ARG A 109 -7.90 -29.57 20.48
C ARG A 109 -8.66 -29.67 19.14
N TYR A 110 -7.94 -29.59 18.01
CA TYR A 110 -8.57 -29.67 16.69
C TYR A 110 -8.98 -31.10 16.33
N THR A 111 -8.22 -32.11 16.77
CA THR A 111 -8.61 -33.53 16.63
C THR A 111 -9.89 -33.84 17.41
N ASN A 112 -10.00 -33.42 18.66
CA ASN A 112 -11.21 -33.64 19.45
C ASN A 112 -12.43 -32.92 18.85
N TYR A 113 -12.22 -31.72 18.29
CA TYR A 113 -13.27 -31.01 17.56
C TYR A 113 -13.72 -31.77 16.31
N TYR A 114 -12.78 -32.33 15.55
CA TYR A 114 -13.10 -33.20 14.42
C TYR A 114 -13.95 -34.41 14.85
N GLU A 115 -13.55 -35.14 15.90
CA GLU A 115 -14.29 -36.33 16.35
C GLU A 115 -15.73 -35.98 16.77
N LEU A 116 -15.90 -34.86 17.49
CA LEU A 116 -17.22 -34.35 17.87
C LEU A 116 -18.07 -34.03 16.63
N GLU A 117 -17.50 -33.38 15.62
CA GLU A 117 -18.23 -33.05 14.40
C GLU A 117 -18.50 -34.27 13.52
N LYS A 118 -17.61 -35.28 13.51
CA LYS A 118 -17.84 -36.57 12.83
C LYS A 118 -19.03 -37.30 13.44
N GLN A 119 -19.14 -37.32 14.77
CA GLN A 119 -20.29 -37.92 15.48
C GLN A 119 -21.61 -37.19 15.17
N LYS A 120 -21.59 -35.85 15.10
CA LYS A 120 -22.80 -35.06 14.81
C LYS A 120 -23.28 -35.16 13.36
N THR A 121 -22.35 -35.22 12.42
CA THR A 121 -22.65 -35.10 10.98
C THR A 121 -22.65 -36.44 10.25
N SER A 122 -22.15 -37.49 10.89
CA SER A 122 -21.91 -38.81 10.30
C SER A 122 -21.11 -38.76 8.98
N SER A 123 -20.28 -37.71 8.80
CA SER A 123 -19.55 -37.46 7.56
C SER A 123 -18.13 -36.96 7.85
N HIS A 124 -17.13 -37.70 7.39
CA HIS A 124 -15.71 -37.32 7.47
C HIS A 124 -15.45 -35.96 6.82
N THR A 125 -15.87 -35.82 5.57
CA THR A 125 -15.68 -34.59 4.78
C THR A 125 -16.33 -33.38 5.45
N ARG A 126 -17.56 -33.53 5.97
CA ARG A 126 -18.24 -32.43 6.65
C ARG A 126 -17.54 -32.03 7.94
N ALA A 127 -17.11 -33.02 8.75
CA ALA A 127 -16.37 -32.76 9.98
C ALA A 127 -15.06 -32.01 9.72
N LEU A 128 -14.30 -32.41 8.69
CA LEU A 128 -13.08 -31.70 8.29
C LEU A 128 -13.35 -30.28 7.77
N LYS A 129 -14.42 -30.06 6.99
CA LYS A 129 -14.82 -28.71 6.57
C LYS A 129 -15.10 -27.81 7.77
N ASN A 130 -15.81 -28.32 8.79
CA ASN A 130 -16.05 -27.58 10.04
C ASN A 130 -14.75 -27.25 10.79
N VAL A 131 -13.79 -28.19 10.82
CA VAL A 131 -12.45 -27.97 11.40
C VAL A 131 -11.71 -26.87 10.65
N VAL A 132 -11.73 -26.87 9.31
CA VAL A 132 -11.11 -25.81 8.49
C VAL A 132 -11.76 -24.46 8.76
N ALA A 133 -13.09 -24.38 8.86
CA ALA A 133 -13.78 -23.15 9.24
C ALA A 133 -13.31 -22.62 10.61
N ALA A 134 -13.14 -23.52 11.60
CA ALA A 134 -12.61 -23.16 12.92
C ALA A 134 -11.12 -22.75 12.90
N ILE A 135 -10.33 -23.29 11.97
CA ILE A 135 -8.94 -22.86 11.75
C ILE A 135 -8.91 -21.44 11.17
N LEU A 136 -9.72 -21.16 10.14
CA LEU A 136 -9.80 -19.84 9.50
C LEU A 136 -10.25 -18.74 10.46
N ALA A 137 -11.14 -19.07 11.40
CA ALA A 137 -11.59 -18.14 12.44
C ALA A 137 -10.61 -17.99 13.62
N SER A 138 -9.55 -18.80 13.68
CA SER A 138 -8.64 -18.81 14.82
C SER A 138 -7.78 -17.54 14.86
N PRO A 139 -7.60 -16.90 16.04
CA PRO A 139 -6.62 -15.82 16.19
C PRO A 139 -5.19 -16.23 15.79
N LYS A 140 -4.84 -17.52 15.88
CA LYS A 140 -3.54 -18.05 15.42
C LYS A 140 -3.39 -18.02 13.89
N PHE A 141 -4.52 -18.03 13.16
CA PHE A 141 -4.56 -17.89 11.71
C PHE A 141 -4.62 -16.41 11.28
N LEU A 142 -5.38 -15.59 12.00
CA LEU A 142 -5.64 -14.20 11.63
C LEU A 142 -4.55 -13.22 12.04
N TYR A 143 -3.88 -13.46 13.17
CA TYR A 143 -2.89 -12.54 13.72
C TYR A 143 -1.49 -13.14 13.79
N VAL A 144 -0.51 -12.26 13.76
CA VAL A 144 0.88 -12.58 14.13
C VAL A 144 0.98 -12.49 15.65
N VAL A 145 1.04 -13.64 16.31
CA VAL A 145 1.20 -13.71 17.76
C VAL A 145 2.64 -14.02 18.09
N GLU A 146 3.38 -13.00 18.53
CA GLU A 146 4.68 -13.20 19.17
C GLU A 146 4.46 -13.68 20.61
N ALA A 147 5.14 -14.76 20.98
CA ALA A 147 5.02 -15.28 22.35
C ALA A 147 5.46 -14.20 23.35
N LYS A 148 4.61 -13.93 24.35
CA LYS A 148 4.95 -13.07 25.49
C LYS A 148 6.14 -13.67 26.21
N SER A 149 7.09 -12.84 26.62
CA SER A 149 8.12 -13.25 27.58
C SER A 149 7.93 -12.51 28.89
N GLU A 150 8.15 -13.23 29.98
CA GLU A 150 8.14 -12.72 31.35
C GLU A 150 9.44 -11.98 31.71
N THR A 151 10.46 -12.01 30.84
CA THR A 151 11.75 -11.37 31.10
C THR A 151 11.88 -10.01 30.41
N SER A 152 12.46 -9.04 31.13
CA SER A 152 12.68 -7.65 30.67
C SER A 152 13.83 -7.48 29.68
N LYS A 153 14.47 -8.57 29.22
CA LYS A 153 15.57 -8.52 28.25
C LYS A 153 15.02 -8.59 26.82
N LYS A 154 15.65 -7.86 25.89
CA LYS A 154 15.33 -7.92 24.45
C LYS A 154 15.58 -9.34 23.96
N ILE A 155 14.55 -9.98 23.39
CA ILE A 155 14.63 -11.38 22.97
C ILE A 155 14.60 -11.45 21.44
N PRO A 156 15.56 -12.13 20.81
CA PRO A 156 15.50 -12.46 19.40
C PRO A 156 14.18 -13.17 19.06
N LEU A 157 13.68 -12.96 17.85
CA LEU A 157 12.61 -13.80 17.33
C LEU A 157 13.09 -15.25 17.24
N SER A 158 12.19 -16.20 17.47
CA SER A 158 12.44 -17.57 17.04
C SER A 158 12.53 -17.63 15.51
N GLU A 159 13.17 -18.66 15.00
CA GLU A 159 13.36 -18.87 13.56
C GLU A 159 12.03 -18.88 12.79
N TYR A 160 10.98 -19.50 13.34
CA TYR A 160 9.64 -19.49 12.75
C TYR A 160 8.98 -18.11 12.78
N GLU A 161 9.15 -17.35 13.86
CA GLU A 161 8.64 -15.98 13.95
C GLU A 161 9.36 -15.05 12.93
N LEU A 162 10.67 -15.24 12.75
CA LEU A 162 11.45 -14.51 11.73
C LEU A 162 11.00 -14.87 10.31
N ALA A 163 10.85 -16.17 10.00
CA ALA A 163 10.33 -16.64 8.72
C ALA A 163 8.94 -16.06 8.43
N GLN A 164 8.04 -16.09 9.41
CA GLN A 164 6.70 -15.51 9.28
C GLN A 164 6.75 -14.01 9.02
N ARG A 165 7.59 -13.26 9.76
CA ARG A 165 7.72 -11.82 9.59
C ARG A 165 8.27 -11.45 8.22
N LEU A 166 9.28 -12.18 7.71
CA LEU A 166 9.80 -12.01 6.35
C LEU A 166 8.72 -12.26 5.29
N ALA A 167 7.97 -13.36 5.40
CA ALA A 167 6.94 -13.70 4.42
C ALA A 167 5.78 -12.68 4.41
N LEU A 168 5.39 -12.16 5.58
CA LEU A 168 4.36 -11.12 5.64
C LEU A 168 4.87 -9.79 5.10
N PHE A 169 6.12 -9.43 5.41
CA PHE A 169 6.74 -8.21 4.91
C PHE A 169 6.89 -8.23 3.38
N LEU A 170 7.51 -9.27 2.82
CA LEU A 170 7.89 -9.30 1.40
C LEU A 170 6.76 -9.83 0.50
N TRP A 171 5.95 -10.76 0.99
CA TRP A 171 4.96 -11.47 0.16
C TRP A 171 3.51 -11.26 0.60
N SER A 172 3.27 -10.60 1.74
CA SER A 172 1.94 -10.52 2.37
C SER A 172 1.26 -11.89 2.44
N SER A 173 2.05 -12.94 2.70
CA SER A 173 1.63 -14.33 2.63
C SER A 173 2.35 -15.19 3.66
N ILE A 174 2.13 -16.50 3.61
CA ILE A 174 2.81 -17.46 4.47
C ILE A 174 4.22 -17.78 3.94
N PRO A 175 5.16 -18.17 4.81
CA PRO A 175 6.45 -18.72 4.40
C PRO A 175 6.29 -19.90 3.44
N ASP A 176 7.19 -20.01 2.47
CA ASP A 176 7.25 -21.22 1.64
C ASP A 176 8.02 -22.35 2.32
N LYS A 177 8.03 -23.52 1.67
CA LYS A 177 8.65 -24.73 2.22
C LYS A 177 10.15 -24.53 2.47
N GLU A 178 10.84 -23.82 1.59
CA GLU A 178 12.27 -23.54 1.72
C GLU A 178 12.57 -22.68 2.93
N LEU A 179 11.85 -21.56 3.10
CA LEU A 179 12.03 -20.67 4.26
C LEU A 179 11.69 -21.38 5.59
N ILE A 180 10.66 -22.24 5.58
CA ILE A 180 10.30 -23.07 6.74
C ILE A 180 11.37 -24.11 7.05
N ALA A 181 11.98 -24.74 6.05
CA ALA A 181 13.04 -25.73 6.24
C ALA A 181 14.27 -25.09 6.90
N VAL A 182 14.72 -23.94 6.38
CA VAL A 182 15.84 -23.19 6.97
C VAL A 182 15.53 -22.76 8.41
N ALA A 183 14.29 -22.34 8.68
CA ALA A 183 13.86 -22.00 10.03
C ALA A 183 13.82 -23.22 10.97
N GLN A 184 13.41 -24.39 10.46
CA GLN A 184 13.38 -25.65 11.21
C GLN A 184 14.79 -26.12 11.60
N GLU A 185 15.79 -25.85 10.76
CA GLU A 185 17.19 -26.20 11.03
C GLU A 185 17.90 -25.24 12.00
N GLY A 186 17.26 -24.16 12.45
CA GLY A 186 17.92 -23.20 13.36
C GLY A 186 18.87 -22.24 12.66
N GLN A 187 18.74 -22.04 11.34
CA GLN A 187 19.77 -21.39 10.53
C GLN A 187 19.38 -20.00 10.00
N LEU A 188 18.08 -19.64 9.98
CA LEU A 188 17.59 -18.43 9.33
C LEU A 188 18.11 -17.15 9.99
N SER A 189 18.42 -17.18 11.28
CA SER A 189 18.99 -16.03 11.99
C SER A 189 20.46 -15.71 11.64
N LYS A 190 21.17 -16.61 10.94
CA LYS A 190 22.56 -16.39 10.49
C LYS A 190 22.59 -15.32 9.38
N PRO A 191 23.46 -14.29 9.46
CA PRO A 191 23.47 -13.17 8.52
C PRO A 191 23.48 -13.55 7.04
N ASP A 192 24.40 -14.41 6.62
CA ASP A 192 24.57 -14.78 5.20
C ASP A 192 23.37 -15.57 4.66
N ILE A 193 22.77 -16.40 5.51
CA ILE A 193 21.57 -17.18 5.15
C ILE A 193 20.35 -16.27 5.08
N LEU A 194 20.19 -15.37 6.03
CA LEU A 194 19.10 -14.39 6.05
C LEU A 194 19.14 -13.53 4.79
N GLU A 195 20.30 -12.98 4.44
CA GLU A 195 20.48 -12.20 3.22
C GLU A 195 20.13 -13.01 1.96
N ARG A 196 20.63 -14.25 1.86
CA ARG A 196 20.32 -15.15 0.73
C ARG A 196 18.81 -15.36 0.59
N GLU A 197 18.11 -15.66 1.69
CA GLU A 197 16.67 -15.86 1.67
C GLU A 197 15.92 -14.57 1.28
N ILE A 198 16.32 -13.41 1.81
CA ILE A 198 15.70 -12.13 1.44
C ILE A 198 15.84 -11.87 -0.07
N ARG A 199 17.04 -12.05 -0.63
CA ARG A 199 17.29 -11.87 -2.07
C ARG A 199 16.47 -12.83 -2.93
N ARG A 200 16.41 -14.11 -2.53
CA ARG A 200 15.55 -15.12 -3.19
C ARG A 200 14.08 -14.69 -3.16
N MET A 201 13.61 -14.23 -2.00
CA MET A 201 12.22 -13.82 -1.82
C MET A 201 11.86 -12.58 -2.64
N LEU A 202 12.78 -11.63 -2.80
CA LEU A 202 12.60 -10.45 -3.65
C LEU A 202 12.45 -10.80 -5.13
N LEU A 203 13.12 -11.86 -5.61
CA LEU A 203 13.03 -12.34 -6.99
C LEU A 203 11.79 -13.19 -7.27
N ASP A 204 11.09 -13.68 -6.24
CA ASP A 204 9.84 -14.42 -6.39
C ASP A 204 8.68 -13.50 -6.80
N ARG A 205 7.80 -13.97 -7.69
CA ARG A 205 6.61 -13.23 -8.15
C ARG A 205 5.72 -12.69 -7.02
N ARG A 206 5.73 -13.33 -5.85
CA ARG A 206 4.98 -12.91 -4.66
C ARG A 206 5.48 -11.58 -4.11
N SER A 207 6.70 -11.16 -4.42
CA SER A 207 7.24 -9.86 -4.00
C SER A 207 6.48 -8.68 -4.59
N ARG A 208 5.67 -8.88 -5.65
CA ARG A 208 4.70 -7.91 -6.15
C ARG A 208 3.74 -7.40 -5.06
N ALA A 209 3.54 -8.16 -3.99
CA ALA A 209 2.80 -7.73 -2.81
C ALA A 209 3.32 -6.42 -2.20
N LEU A 210 4.62 -6.10 -2.32
CA LEU A 210 5.17 -4.81 -1.89
C LEU A 210 4.56 -3.64 -2.68
N SER A 211 4.37 -3.79 -4.00
CA SER A 211 3.67 -2.77 -4.79
C SER A 211 2.19 -2.71 -4.41
N GLU A 212 1.51 -3.86 -4.39
CA GLU A 212 0.05 -3.94 -4.16
C GLU A 212 -0.39 -3.54 -2.75
N ASN A 213 0.45 -3.77 -1.73
CA ASN A 213 0.13 -3.49 -0.33
C ASN A 213 0.91 -2.33 0.25
N PHE A 214 2.25 -2.32 0.14
CA PHE A 214 3.06 -1.24 0.72
C PHE A 214 2.95 0.04 -0.12
N ALA A 215 3.32 0.01 -1.41
CA ALA A 215 3.38 1.22 -2.23
C ALA A 215 2.00 1.87 -2.39
N ARG A 216 0.94 1.07 -2.59
CA ARG A 216 -0.46 1.56 -2.61
C ARG A 216 -0.82 2.38 -1.37
N GLN A 217 -0.49 1.86 -0.18
CA GLN A 217 -0.82 2.52 1.09
C GLN A 217 0.12 3.68 1.43
N TRP A 218 1.42 3.52 1.17
CA TRP A 218 2.44 4.55 1.35
C TRP A 218 2.11 5.79 0.53
N LEU A 219 1.80 5.61 -0.75
CA LEU A 219 1.40 6.69 -1.65
C LEU A 219 -0.03 7.20 -1.40
N ARG A 220 -0.79 6.57 -0.49
CA ARG A 220 -2.19 6.91 -0.15
C ARG A 220 -3.15 6.80 -1.34
N LEU A 221 -2.84 5.91 -2.30
CA LEU A 221 -3.61 5.78 -3.54
C LEU A 221 -5.08 5.40 -3.33
N ASP A 222 -5.41 4.83 -2.17
CA ASP A 222 -6.80 4.50 -1.80
C ASP A 222 -7.73 5.72 -1.77
N GLN A 223 -7.19 6.92 -1.53
CA GLN A 223 -7.95 8.17 -1.58
C GLN A 223 -8.45 8.49 -2.99
N LEU A 224 -7.86 7.91 -4.03
CA LEU A 224 -8.31 8.12 -5.41
C LEU A 224 -9.68 7.51 -5.67
N VAL A 225 -10.09 6.49 -4.91
CA VAL A 225 -11.41 5.86 -5.03
C VAL A 225 -12.52 6.87 -4.70
N THR A 226 -12.29 7.71 -3.68
CA THR A 226 -13.21 8.74 -3.20
C THR A 226 -13.01 10.09 -3.87
N ALA A 227 -11.93 10.30 -4.63
CA ALA A 227 -11.76 11.49 -5.45
C ALA A 227 -12.85 11.56 -6.54
N VAL A 228 -13.57 12.67 -6.60
CA VAL A 228 -14.67 12.92 -7.56
C VAL A 228 -14.43 14.28 -8.21
N PRO A 229 -13.63 14.36 -9.28
CA PRO A 229 -13.58 15.58 -10.10
C PRO A 229 -14.98 15.93 -10.59
N ASP A 230 -15.31 17.21 -10.64
CA ASP A 230 -16.63 17.65 -11.11
C ASP A 230 -16.95 17.11 -12.51
N PHE A 231 -18.15 16.55 -12.69
CA PHE A 231 -18.52 15.86 -13.92
C PHE A 231 -18.69 16.83 -15.08
N ASP A 232 -19.22 18.03 -14.82
CA ASP A 232 -19.50 19.02 -15.86
C ASP A 232 -18.20 19.65 -16.37
N ARG A 233 -17.24 19.90 -15.48
CA ARG A 233 -15.89 20.39 -15.84
C ARG A 233 -15.00 19.32 -16.45
N PHE A 234 -15.06 18.10 -15.93
CA PHE A 234 -14.14 17.01 -16.27
C PHE A 234 -14.86 15.81 -16.89
N GLY A 235 -15.84 16.04 -17.77
CA GLY A 235 -16.60 14.95 -18.42
C GLY A 235 -15.74 13.92 -19.17
N GLU A 236 -14.56 14.32 -19.65
CA GLU A 236 -13.56 13.41 -20.24
C GLU A 236 -12.96 12.41 -19.23
N TYR A 237 -12.96 12.73 -17.93
CA TYR A 237 -12.51 11.84 -16.86
C TYR A 237 -13.47 10.66 -16.62
N TYR A 238 -14.67 10.72 -17.19
CA TYR A 238 -15.71 9.73 -17.00
C TYR A 238 -15.97 8.91 -18.27
N ALA A 239 -16.37 7.66 -18.05
CA ALA A 239 -16.91 6.79 -19.09
C ALA A 239 -18.12 6.02 -18.59
N ARG A 240 -19.19 6.00 -19.39
CA ARG A 240 -20.36 5.17 -19.13
C ARG A 240 -20.09 3.74 -19.56
N ILE A 241 -20.06 2.80 -18.60
CA ILE A 241 -19.96 1.36 -18.82
C ILE A 241 -21.26 0.73 -18.34
N GLY A 242 -22.08 0.24 -19.27
CA GLY A 242 -23.44 -0.20 -18.95
C GLY A 242 -24.30 0.95 -18.39
N CYS A 243 -24.78 0.78 -17.15
CA CYS A 243 -25.58 1.78 -16.44
C CYS A 243 -24.77 2.64 -15.45
N GLU A 244 -23.45 2.44 -15.37
CA GLU A 244 -22.60 3.08 -14.36
C GLU A 244 -21.63 4.10 -14.98
N GLN A 245 -21.31 5.15 -14.23
CA GLN A 245 -20.25 6.10 -14.57
C GLN A 245 -18.94 5.66 -13.91
N TRP A 246 -17.97 5.30 -14.74
CA TRP A 246 -16.64 4.88 -14.31
C TRP A 246 -15.66 6.04 -14.40
N LYS A 247 -14.85 6.20 -13.35
CA LYS A 247 -13.80 7.22 -13.26
C LYS A 247 -12.50 6.71 -13.90
N PHE A 248 -11.81 7.56 -14.64
CA PHE A 248 -10.50 7.23 -15.21
C PHE A 248 -9.41 7.05 -14.14
N GLY A 249 -9.55 7.63 -12.94
CA GLY A 249 -8.57 7.56 -11.85
C GLY A 249 -8.11 6.17 -11.47
N LEU A 250 -8.99 5.16 -11.50
CA LEU A 250 -8.56 3.79 -11.19
C LEU A 250 -7.51 3.28 -12.19
N GLN A 251 -7.45 3.80 -13.42
CA GLN A 251 -6.40 3.49 -14.39
C GLN A 251 -5.11 4.24 -14.09
N THR A 252 -5.20 5.49 -13.63
CA THR A 252 -4.03 6.32 -13.32
C THR A 252 -3.27 5.78 -12.11
N MET A 253 -3.95 5.09 -11.17
CA MET A 253 -3.31 4.44 -10.01
C MET A 253 -2.23 3.42 -10.39
N VAL A 254 -2.40 2.74 -11.53
CA VAL A 254 -1.50 1.66 -11.95
C VAL A 254 -0.11 2.18 -12.31
N GLU A 255 -0.01 3.42 -12.79
CA GLU A 255 1.24 4.05 -13.21
C GLU A 255 2.30 4.09 -12.08
N PRO A 256 2.06 4.73 -10.92
CA PRO A 256 3.05 4.76 -9.84
C PRO A 256 3.34 3.37 -9.26
N LEU A 257 2.36 2.44 -9.27
CA LEU A 257 2.55 1.07 -8.79
C LEU A 257 3.48 0.24 -9.70
N LEU A 258 3.35 0.39 -11.01
CA LEU A 258 4.23 -0.27 -11.97
C LEU A 258 5.62 0.38 -12.00
N LEU A 259 5.72 1.69 -11.79
CA LEU A 259 7.02 2.35 -11.59
C LEU A 259 7.73 1.76 -10.36
N PHE A 260 7.03 1.67 -9.22
CA PHE A 260 7.55 1.05 -8.00
C PHE A 260 7.99 -0.40 -8.24
N GLU A 261 7.11 -1.23 -8.85
CA GLU A 261 7.42 -2.64 -9.14
C GLU A 261 8.62 -2.76 -10.09
N SER A 262 8.77 -1.86 -11.06
CA SER A 262 9.95 -1.85 -11.94
C SER A 262 11.24 -1.55 -11.19
N ILE A 263 11.21 -0.61 -10.24
CA ILE A 263 12.36 -0.23 -9.42
C ILE A 263 12.75 -1.39 -8.49
N GLN A 264 11.76 -2.04 -7.89
CA GLN A 264 11.96 -3.23 -7.07
C GLN A 264 12.56 -4.39 -7.86
N VAL A 265 11.94 -4.79 -8.97
CA VAL A 265 12.32 -5.99 -9.74
C VAL A 265 13.66 -5.82 -10.44
N GLU A 266 13.97 -4.59 -10.89
CA GLU A 266 15.24 -4.27 -11.54
C GLU A 266 16.30 -3.77 -10.56
N ASP A 267 16.00 -3.79 -9.26
CA ASP A 267 16.89 -3.37 -8.17
C ASP A 267 17.52 -1.99 -8.42
N ARG A 268 16.69 -1.04 -8.85
CA ARG A 268 17.10 0.34 -9.15
C ARG A 268 17.10 1.20 -7.89
N SER A 269 17.66 2.39 -8.03
CA SER A 269 17.59 3.41 -6.99
C SER A 269 16.14 3.83 -6.73
N ILE A 270 15.75 3.91 -5.45
CA ILE A 270 14.46 4.45 -5.01
C ILE A 270 14.32 5.93 -5.36
N MET A 271 15.40 6.63 -5.65
CA MET A 271 15.36 8.04 -6.09
C MET A 271 14.59 8.21 -7.41
N LEU A 272 14.42 7.15 -8.21
CA LEU A 272 13.57 7.18 -9.40
C LEU A 272 12.08 7.39 -9.08
N LEU A 273 11.67 7.20 -7.83
CA LEU A 273 10.33 7.56 -7.36
C LEU A 273 10.16 9.09 -7.27
N VAL A 274 11.24 9.85 -7.13
CA VAL A 274 11.20 11.33 -7.19
C VAL A 274 11.20 11.79 -8.64
N ASP A 275 12.13 11.26 -9.43
CA ASP A 275 12.27 11.61 -10.83
C ASP A 275 12.79 10.43 -11.67
N SER A 276 12.00 10.02 -12.65
CA SER A 276 12.31 8.89 -13.53
C SER A 276 12.20 9.35 -14.98
N ASN A 277 13.11 8.87 -15.83
CA ASN A 277 13.06 9.10 -17.27
C ASN A 277 12.17 8.08 -18.02
N TYR A 278 11.44 7.24 -17.30
CA TYR A 278 10.47 6.31 -17.85
C TYR A 278 9.26 6.12 -16.93
N SER A 279 8.14 5.68 -17.51
CA SER A 279 6.95 5.27 -16.78
C SER A 279 6.30 4.06 -17.46
N TYR A 280 5.28 3.49 -16.83
CA TYR A 280 4.41 2.47 -17.42
C TYR A 280 3.03 3.06 -17.66
N ARG A 281 2.62 3.12 -18.93
CA ARG A 281 1.35 3.75 -19.33
C ARG A 281 0.63 2.94 -20.40
N SER A 282 -0.69 2.82 -20.26
CA SER A 282 -1.56 2.41 -21.36
C SER A 282 -1.62 3.49 -22.44
N ASP A 283 -2.18 3.15 -23.60
CA ASP A 283 -2.38 4.14 -24.68
C ASP A 283 -3.32 5.26 -24.22
N GLU A 284 -4.39 4.91 -23.51
CA GLU A 284 -5.30 5.86 -22.88
C GLU A 284 -4.60 6.81 -21.91
N LEU A 285 -3.76 6.27 -21.01
CA LEU A 285 -3.04 7.10 -20.04
C LEU A 285 -1.94 7.93 -20.69
N GLN A 286 -1.26 7.43 -21.72
CA GLN A 286 -0.29 8.24 -22.45
C GLN A 286 -1.00 9.44 -23.12
N SER A 287 -2.11 9.19 -23.79
CA SER A 287 -2.89 10.23 -24.46
C SER A 287 -3.51 11.23 -23.46
N TRP A 288 -3.77 10.81 -22.22
CA TRP A 288 -4.17 11.70 -21.12
C TRP A 288 -3.17 12.83 -20.87
N TYR A 289 -1.87 12.52 -20.97
CA TYR A 289 -0.79 13.50 -20.78
C TYR A 289 -0.46 14.26 -22.06
N GLU A 290 -0.37 13.57 -23.20
CA GLU A 290 0.05 14.19 -24.47
C GLU A 290 -1.03 15.05 -25.13
N ASN A 291 -2.31 14.67 -24.97
CA ASN A 291 -3.44 15.31 -25.64
C ASN A 291 -4.53 15.73 -24.63
N PRO A 292 -4.21 16.58 -23.63
CA PRO A 292 -5.10 16.85 -22.49
C PRO A 292 -6.47 17.39 -22.88
N GLN A 293 -6.59 18.09 -24.00
CA GLN A 293 -7.86 18.65 -24.49
C GLN A 293 -8.80 17.59 -25.08
N ARG A 294 -8.24 16.52 -25.66
CA ARG A 294 -9.00 15.42 -26.29
C ARG A 294 -8.27 14.08 -26.12
N PRO A 295 -8.11 13.59 -24.88
CA PRO A 295 -7.24 12.45 -24.59
C PRO A 295 -7.76 11.14 -25.18
N PHE A 296 -9.04 11.07 -25.56
CA PHE A 296 -9.64 9.90 -26.18
C PHE A 296 -10.09 10.14 -27.63
N GLY A 297 -9.57 11.19 -28.27
CA GLY A 297 -9.89 11.53 -29.66
C GLY A 297 -11.40 11.77 -29.86
N THR A 298 -12.02 10.98 -30.73
CA THR A 298 -13.47 11.06 -31.05
C THR A 298 -14.34 10.12 -30.21
N ARG A 299 -13.76 9.39 -29.23
CA ARG A 299 -14.52 8.44 -28.40
C ARG A 299 -15.50 9.19 -27.47
N GLY A 300 -16.79 8.96 -27.67
CA GLY A 300 -17.84 9.46 -26.77
C GLY A 300 -17.78 8.84 -25.38
N ASN A 301 -18.67 9.29 -24.48
CA ASN A 301 -18.71 8.84 -23.08
C ASN A 301 -18.88 7.31 -22.93
N ARG A 302 -19.64 6.66 -23.83
CA ARG A 302 -19.91 5.22 -23.74
C ARG A 302 -18.67 4.38 -24.07
N ASN A 303 -18.26 3.52 -23.15
CA ASN A 303 -17.15 2.57 -23.33
C ASN A 303 -15.82 3.21 -23.82
N ARG A 304 -15.56 4.46 -23.43
CA ARG A 304 -14.40 5.25 -23.86
C ARG A 304 -13.04 4.62 -23.56
N PHE A 305 -12.95 3.91 -22.43
CA PHE A 305 -11.76 3.19 -21.98
C PHE A 305 -12.12 1.84 -21.36
N ASN A 306 -11.19 0.90 -21.37
CA ASN A 306 -11.38 -0.44 -20.82
C ASN A 306 -11.27 -0.43 -19.29
N THR A 307 -12.29 -0.88 -18.56
CA THR A 307 -12.32 -0.92 -17.08
C THR A 307 -12.01 -2.30 -16.48
N MET A 308 -11.60 -3.26 -17.30
CA MET A 308 -11.25 -4.63 -16.88
C MET A 308 -9.74 -4.80 -16.76
N SER A 309 -9.04 -4.69 -17.89
CA SER A 309 -7.60 -4.93 -18.00
C SER A 309 -7.04 -4.11 -19.15
N GLN A 310 -5.92 -3.44 -18.92
CA GLN A 310 -5.21 -2.69 -19.96
C GLN A 310 -3.76 -3.19 -20.07
N THR A 311 -3.20 -3.01 -21.25
CA THR A 311 -1.76 -3.21 -21.47
C THR A 311 -1.04 -1.92 -21.11
N PHE A 312 -0.18 -1.98 -20.12
CA PHE A 312 0.74 -0.90 -19.76
C PHE A 312 2.10 -1.21 -20.35
N SER A 313 2.65 -0.27 -21.10
CA SER A 313 3.96 -0.40 -21.72
C SER A 313 4.94 0.57 -21.06
N ARG A 314 6.19 0.13 -20.90
CA ARG A 314 7.30 1.00 -20.49
C ARG A 314 7.53 2.01 -21.60
N ARG A 315 7.42 3.29 -21.27
CA ARG A 315 7.63 4.41 -22.19
C ARG A 315 8.74 5.32 -21.67
N PRO A 316 9.69 5.73 -22.51
CA PRO A 316 10.58 6.82 -22.17
C PRO A 316 9.76 8.11 -22.01
N LEU A 317 10.13 8.94 -21.05
CA LEU A 317 9.53 10.26 -20.85
C LEU A 317 10.42 11.31 -21.52
N ILE A 318 9.81 12.18 -22.32
CA ILE A 318 10.51 13.23 -23.08
C ILE A 318 10.69 14.52 -22.28
N THR A 319 10.12 14.59 -21.08
CA THR A 319 10.18 15.75 -20.19
C THR A 319 10.24 15.33 -18.73
N ARG A 320 10.99 16.09 -17.92
CA ARG A 320 11.05 15.94 -16.45
C ARG A 320 9.87 16.59 -15.73
N LYS A 321 8.98 17.27 -16.47
CA LYS A 321 7.62 17.61 -15.99
C LYS A 321 6.81 16.34 -15.69
N GLU A 322 7.23 15.19 -16.19
CA GLU A 322 6.63 13.90 -15.86
C GLU A 322 7.68 13.01 -15.18
N GLY A 323 7.27 11.84 -14.72
CA GLY A 323 8.16 10.87 -14.09
C GLY A 323 8.27 11.03 -12.58
N GLY A 324 8.63 9.92 -11.92
CA GLY A 324 8.44 9.79 -10.47
C GLY A 324 6.95 9.69 -10.10
N VAL A 325 6.67 9.67 -8.80
CA VAL A 325 5.31 9.53 -8.26
C VAL A 325 4.59 10.87 -8.08
N LEU A 326 5.35 11.96 -7.87
CA LEU A 326 4.84 13.31 -7.56
C LEU A 326 3.92 13.87 -8.64
N SER A 327 4.31 13.70 -9.91
CA SER A 327 3.62 14.27 -11.08
C SER A 327 2.67 13.28 -11.76
N THR A 328 2.24 12.22 -11.07
CA THR A 328 1.28 11.26 -11.63
C THR A 328 -0.15 11.78 -11.50
N ALA A 329 -0.99 11.53 -12.52
CA ALA A 329 -2.39 11.93 -12.49
C ALA A 329 -3.16 11.35 -11.29
N ALA A 330 -2.78 10.17 -10.80
CA ALA A 330 -3.34 9.59 -9.59
C ALA A 330 -3.13 10.49 -8.36
N VAL A 331 -1.87 10.87 -8.10
CA VAL A 331 -1.52 11.73 -6.96
C VAL A 331 -2.15 13.11 -7.10
N LEU A 332 -2.06 13.70 -8.30
CA LEU A 332 -2.59 15.04 -8.56
C LEU A 332 -4.12 15.11 -8.41
N THR A 333 -4.82 14.02 -8.74
CA THR A 333 -6.28 13.95 -8.61
C THR A 333 -6.73 13.74 -7.17
N MET A 334 -6.13 12.77 -6.45
CA MET A 334 -6.55 12.47 -5.08
C MET A 334 -6.20 13.59 -4.08
N THR A 335 -5.27 14.48 -4.44
CA THR A 335 -4.87 15.65 -3.65
C THR A 335 -5.60 16.94 -4.07
N SER A 336 -6.62 16.85 -4.91
CA SER A 336 -7.45 17.99 -5.34
C SER A 336 -8.87 17.93 -4.75
N THR A 337 -9.64 19.01 -4.90
CA THR A 337 -11.09 19.01 -4.63
C THR A 337 -11.85 18.80 -5.95
N PRO A 338 -13.19 18.59 -5.92
CA PRO A 338 -13.96 18.39 -7.15
C PRO A 338 -13.82 19.53 -8.17
N LEU A 339 -13.78 20.78 -7.68
CA LEU A 339 -13.83 21.97 -8.52
C LEU A 339 -12.47 22.67 -8.70
N ARG A 340 -11.46 22.36 -7.88
CA ARG A 340 -10.15 23.05 -7.94
C ARG A 340 -8.98 22.23 -7.40
N THR A 341 -7.78 22.73 -7.66
CA THR A 341 -6.56 22.25 -7.03
C THR A 341 -6.51 22.64 -5.56
N SER A 342 -5.72 21.90 -4.78
CA SER A 342 -5.50 22.20 -3.36
C SER A 342 -4.00 22.14 -3.04
N PRO A 343 -3.29 23.29 -3.10
CA PRO A 343 -1.88 23.35 -2.72
C PRO A 343 -1.63 22.81 -1.31
N ILE A 344 -2.54 23.04 -0.37
CA ILE A 344 -2.43 22.53 1.00
C ILE A 344 -2.46 21.01 1.04
N LYS A 345 -3.44 20.36 0.39
CA LYS A 345 -3.50 18.89 0.35
C LYS A 345 -2.30 18.30 -0.39
N ARG A 346 -1.88 18.92 -1.49
CA ARG A 346 -0.70 18.54 -2.28
C ARG A 346 0.59 18.63 -1.45
N GLY A 347 0.83 19.76 -0.81
CA GLY A 347 2.01 19.98 0.03
C GLY A 347 2.03 19.07 1.26
N ALA A 348 0.89 18.89 1.93
CA ALA A 348 0.75 17.98 3.06
C ALA A 348 1.00 16.52 2.64
N TRP A 349 0.54 16.13 1.45
CA TRP A 349 0.86 14.82 0.86
C TRP A 349 2.36 14.67 0.62
N VAL A 350 3.03 15.67 0.03
CA VAL A 350 4.49 15.62 -0.18
C VAL A 350 5.22 15.48 1.17
N ALA A 351 4.91 16.32 2.14
CA ALA A 351 5.53 16.27 3.48
C ALA A 351 5.33 14.89 4.16
N THR A 352 4.10 14.37 4.13
CA THR A 352 3.75 13.08 4.74
C THR A 352 4.36 11.89 4.00
N VAL A 353 4.23 11.83 2.69
CA VAL A 353 4.54 10.64 1.88
C VAL A 353 6.00 10.61 1.47
N ILE A 354 6.55 11.74 1.01
CA ILE A 354 7.90 11.82 0.47
C ILE A 354 8.94 11.97 1.60
N PHE A 355 8.61 12.73 2.65
CA PHE A 355 9.56 13.03 3.73
C PHE A 355 9.22 12.37 5.08
N ASN A 356 8.05 11.72 5.21
CA ASN A 356 7.56 11.19 6.47
C ASN A 356 7.52 12.23 7.61
N ASP A 357 7.19 13.48 7.26
CA ASP A 357 7.07 14.61 8.17
C ASP A 357 5.65 15.21 8.03
N PRO A 358 4.60 14.50 8.49
CA PRO A 358 3.23 14.99 8.36
C PRO A 358 3.05 16.31 9.12
N PRO A 359 2.33 17.29 8.54
CA PRO A 359 2.03 18.51 9.26
C PRO A 359 1.10 18.23 10.46
N PRO A 360 1.11 19.09 11.49
CA PRO A 360 0.15 18.97 12.59
C PRO A 360 -1.29 19.14 12.05
N PRO A 361 -2.29 18.58 12.76
CA PRO A 361 -3.68 18.79 12.38
C PRO A 361 -4.02 20.29 12.36
N PRO A 362 -4.91 20.73 11.45
CA PRO A 362 -5.36 22.12 11.43
C PRO A 362 -6.09 22.47 12.74
N PRO A 363 -6.10 23.75 13.16
CA PRO A 363 -6.93 24.22 14.26
C PRO A 363 -8.43 23.90 14.06
N ASP A 364 -9.20 23.84 15.15
CA ASP A 364 -10.64 23.51 15.09
C ASP A 364 -11.47 24.56 14.32
N LEU A 365 -11.01 25.82 14.30
CA LEU A 365 -11.66 26.94 13.63
C LEU A 365 -10.75 27.49 12.53
N VAL A 366 -10.86 26.92 11.34
CA VAL A 366 -10.15 27.40 10.14
C VAL A 366 -11.18 27.98 9.17
N PRO A 367 -11.07 29.27 8.78
CA PRO A 367 -11.93 29.84 7.76
C PRO A 367 -11.82 29.04 6.46
N GLU A 368 -12.97 28.69 5.88
CA GLU A 368 -12.99 27.98 4.60
C GLU A 368 -12.47 28.88 3.47
N ILE A 369 -11.68 28.27 2.59
CA ILE A 369 -11.30 28.87 1.31
C ILE A 369 -12.34 28.43 0.28
N GLU A 370 -12.72 29.34 -0.61
CA GLU A 370 -13.74 29.12 -1.65
C GLU A 370 -13.57 27.76 -2.30
N GLU A 371 -14.66 27.01 -2.45
CA GLU A 371 -14.61 25.64 -2.98
C GLU A 371 -14.32 25.59 -4.48
N ASP A 372 -14.59 26.69 -5.19
CA ASP A 372 -14.52 26.82 -6.65
C ASP A 372 -13.43 27.83 -7.05
N ASP A 373 -12.56 27.45 -7.99
CA ASP A 373 -11.54 28.35 -8.53
C ASP A 373 -12.13 29.52 -9.33
N ALA A 374 -13.34 29.38 -9.88
CA ALA A 374 -14.06 30.47 -10.54
C ALA A 374 -14.39 31.61 -9.57
N ALA A 375 -14.71 31.31 -8.30
CA ALA A 375 -14.99 32.31 -7.29
C ALA A 375 -13.71 33.09 -6.87
N ILE A 376 -12.59 32.37 -6.77
CA ILE A 376 -11.27 32.98 -6.51
C ILE A 376 -10.86 33.88 -7.68
N ALA A 377 -11.03 33.39 -8.91
CA ALA A 377 -10.73 34.13 -10.12
C ALA A 377 -11.62 35.37 -10.30
N ALA A 378 -12.91 35.30 -9.93
CA ALA A 378 -13.83 36.44 -9.96
C ALA A 378 -13.37 37.59 -9.04
N SER A 379 -12.57 37.27 -8.00
CA SER A 379 -11.94 38.25 -7.13
C SER A 379 -10.59 38.78 -7.66
N GLY A 380 -10.17 38.35 -8.85
CA GLY A 380 -8.88 38.72 -9.46
C GLY A 380 -7.67 38.11 -8.75
N LEU A 381 -7.86 37.05 -7.96
CA LEU A 381 -6.81 36.41 -7.17
C LEU A 381 -6.46 35.04 -7.76
N THR A 382 -5.24 34.57 -7.49
CA THR A 382 -4.89 33.15 -7.63
C THR A 382 -5.15 32.39 -6.32
N ILE A 383 -5.20 31.05 -6.38
CA ILE A 383 -5.24 30.23 -5.16
C ILE A 383 -4.02 30.49 -4.26
N ARG A 384 -2.86 30.83 -4.85
CA ARG A 384 -1.65 31.22 -4.12
C ARG A 384 -1.84 32.53 -3.38
N ASP A 385 -2.46 33.54 -4.00
CA ASP A 385 -2.77 34.81 -3.32
C ASP A 385 -3.79 34.62 -2.21
N ARG A 386 -4.80 33.79 -2.46
CA ARG A 386 -5.81 33.44 -1.46
C ARG A 386 -5.21 32.71 -0.25
N LEU A 387 -4.28 31.79 -0.49
CA LEU A 387 -3.55 31.10 0.57
C LEU A 387 -2.59 32.01 1.32
N LYS A 388 -1.94 32.97 0.64
CA LYS A 388 -1.13 33.99 1.32
C LYS A 388 -1.97 34.87 2.24
N GLN A 389 -3.19 35.23 1.84
CA GLN A 389 -4.14 35.94 2.71
C GLN A 389 -4.51 35.07 3.92
N HIS A 390 -4.81 33.79 3.70
CA HIS A 390 -5.14 32.84 4.76
C HIS A 390 -3.98 32.62 5.75
N ALA A 391 -2.75 32.54 5.24
CA ALA A 391 -1.54 32.32 6.03
C ALA A 391 -1.01 33.59 6.72
N SER A 392 -1.71 34.73 6.60
CA SER A 392 -1.31 35.98 7.25
C SER A 392 -1.46 35.94 8.78
N ASP A 393 -2.30 35.03 9.29
CA ASP A 393 -2.41 34.76 10.72
C ASP A 393 -1.14 34.08 11.26
N GLN A 394 -0.58 34.63 12.34
CA GLN A 394 0.67 34.17 12.95
C GLN A 394 0.62 32.68 13.36
N SER A 395 -0.54 32.17 13.75
CA SER A 395 -0.78 30.77 14.11
C SER A 395 -0.68 29.82 12.91
N CYS A 396 -0.99 30.29 11.70
CA CYS A 396 -1.02 29.50 10.47
C CYS A 396 0.31 29.57 9.70
N ALA A 397 1.01 30.70 9.78
CA ALA A 397 2.22 30.99 9.00
C ALA A 397 3.32 29.91 9.13
N SER A 398 3.53 29.37 10.34
CA SER A 398 4.62 28.41 10.59
C SER A 398 4.44 27.06 9.88
N CYS A 399 3.20 26.56 9.79
CA CYS A 399 2.87 25.34 9.06
C CYS A 399 2.85 25.60 7.55
N HIS A 400 2.23 26.71 7.12
CA HIS A 400 2.17 27.11 5.71
C HIS A 400 3.56 27.32 5.09
N ALA A 401 4.53 27.86 5.85
CA ALA A 401 5.91 28.01 5.39
C ALA A 401 6.57 26.68 4.97
N LYS A 402 6.12 25.54 5.52
CA LYS A 402 6.61 24.20 5.16
C LYS A 402 5.78 23.54 4.07
N ILE A 403 4.46 23.72 4.10
CA ILE A 403 3.49 23.03 3.25
C ILE A 403 3.35 23.70 1.88
N ASP A 404 3.13 25.01 1.89
CA ASP A 404 2.71 25.77 0.72
C ASP A 404 3.72 25.70 -0.43
N PRO A 405 5.06 25.84 -0.21
CA PRO A 405 6.01 25.71 -1.30
C PRO A 405 5.90 24.36 -2.02
N MET A 406 5.77 23.26 -1.28
CA MET A 406 5.65 21.92 -1.87
C MET A 406 4.34 21.75 -2.65
N GLY A 407 3.26 22.40 -2.18
CA GLY A 407 1.98 22.44 -2.87
C GLY A 407 2.03 23.25 -4.16
N PHE A 408 2.61 24.46 -4.11
CA PHE A 408 2.74 25.36 -5.25
C PHE A 408 3.59 24.77 -6.37
N ALA A 409 4.62 23.98 -6.04
CA ALA A 409 5.43 23.26 -7.03
C ALA A 409 4.60 22.38 -7.98
N LEU A 410 3.39 21.99 -7.58
CA LEU A 410 2.47 21.13 -8.32
C LEU A 410 1.31 21.89 -8.97
N GLU A 411 1.24 23.22 -8.86
CA GLU A 411 0.07 23.97 -9.36
C GLU A 411 -0.01 24.10 -10.89
N ASN A 412 1.07 23.79 -11.61
CA ASN A 412 1.01 23.61 -13.07
C ASN A 412 0.25 22.36 -13.50
N TYR A 413 -0.23 21.54 -12.57
CA TYR A 413 -1.16 20.45 -12.87
C TYR A 413 -2.57 20.79 -12.39
N ASP A 414 -3.55 20.65 -13.27
CA ASP A 414 -4.96 20.83 -12.99
C ASP A 414 -5.50 19.76 -12.01
N PRO A 415 -6.79 19.82 -11.59
CA PRO A 415 -7.37 18.87 -10.64
C PRO A 415 -7.35 17.40 -11.08
N VAL A 416 -7.14 17.11 -12.36
CA VAL A 416 -7.07 15.74 -12.91
C VAL A 416 -5.70 15.40 -13.47
N GLY A 417 -4.69 16.18 -13.12
CA GLY A 417 -3.28 15.94 -13.39
C GLY A 417 -2.79 16.34 -14.78
N ARG A 418 -3.50 17.18 -15.51
CA ARG A 418 -3.08 17.70 -16.82
C ARG A 418 -2.30 18.99 -16.66
N TRP A 419 -1.36 19.25 -17.56
CA TRP A 419 -0.54 20.45 -17.52
C TRP A 419 -1.35 21.72 -17.85
N ARG A 420 -1.07 22.81 -17.12
CA ARG A 420 -1.57 24.17 -17.37
C ARG A 420 -0.47 25.21 -17.11
N GLU A 421 -0.50 26.30 -17.87
CA GLU A 421 0.34 27.48 -17.64
C GLU A 421 -0.42 28.56 -16.85
N ASP A 422 -1.73 28.66 -17.07
CA ASP A 422 -2.62 29.65 -16.45
C ASP A 422 -3.76 28.98 -15.68
N TYR A 423 -4.31 29.68 -14.67
CA TYR A 423 -5.57 29.32 -14.03
C TYR A 423 -6.76 29.64 -14.96
N ALA A 424 -7.96 29.15 -14.62
CA ALA A 424 -9.19 29.39 -15.41
C ALA A 424 -9.51 30.88 -15.63
N GLY A 425 -9.05 31.76 -14.73
CA GLY A 425 -9.18 33.22 -14.85
C GLY A 425 -8.12 33.91 -15.72
N GLY A 426 -7.21 33.16 -16.36
CA GLY A 426 -6.14 33.70 -17.20
C GLY A 426 -4.92 34.26 -16.44
N LEU A 427 -4.89 34.12 -15.11
CA LEU A 427 -3.73 34.47 -14.30
C LEU A 427 -2.66 33.37 -14.39
N PRO A 428 -1.37 33.72 -14.51
CA PRO A 428 -0.30 32.74 -14.64
C PRO A 428 -0.08 31.94 -13.35
N VAL A 429 0.34 30.69 -13.50
CA VAL A 429 0.73 29.85 -12.37
C VAL A 429 2.15 30.21 -11.90
N ASP A 430 2.27 30.62 -10.63
CA ASP A 430 3.55 30.72 -9.94
C ASP A 430 3.81 29.45 -9.11
N ALA A 431 4.61 28.55 -9.67
CA ALA A 431 5.06 27.31 -9.02
C ALA A 431 6.37 27.45 -8.24
N SER A 432 6.89 28.67 -8.06
CA SER A 432 8.14 28.88 -7.34
C SER A 432 7.99 28.72 -5.83
N GLY A 433 9.08 28.38 -5.14
CA GLY A 433 9.10 28.27 -3.70
C GLY A 433 10.48 27.94 -3.15
N LYS A 434 10.52 27.61 -1.86
CA LYS A 434 11.75 27.25 -1.16
C LYS A 434 11.56 25.95 -0.37
N LEU A 435 12.25 24.88 -0.79
CA LEU A 435 12.19 23.59 -0.12
C LEU A 435 13.01 23.66 1.18
N PHE A 436 12.40 23.26 2.29
CA PHE A 436 12.97 23.33 3.65
C PHE A 436 13.44 24.73 4.06
N GLY A 437 12.97 25.79 3.41
CA GLY A 437 13.46 27.14 3.66
C GLY A 437 14.92 27.36 3.22
N GLU A 438 15.50 26.43 2.45
CA GLU A 438 16.91 26.45 2.06
C GLU A 438 17.11 26.48 0.54
N ILE A 439 16.46 25.59 -0.21
CA ILE A 439 16.70 25.42 -1.66
C ILE A 439 15.56 26.07 -2.45
N GLU A 440 15.87 27.10 -3.22
CA GLU A 440 14.91 27.76 -4.10
C GLU A 440 14.63 26.92 -5.35
N PHE A 441 13.39 26.96 -5.83
CA PHE A 441 12.98 26.36 -7.10
C PHE A 441 11.94 27.25 -7.77
N LYS A 442 11.88 27.21 -9.11
CA LYS A 442 10.93 28.01 -9.91
C LYS A 442 9.81 27.20 -10.53
N ASN A 443 9.97 25.88 -10.61
CA ASN A 443 9.05 24.97 -11.29
C ASN A 443 9.22 23.54 -10.77
N ILE A 444 8.38 22.62 -11.24
CA ILE A 444 8.40 21.20 -10.82
C ILE A 444 9.74 20.49 -11.10
N VAL A 445 10.47 20.86 -12.15
CA VAL A 445 11.75 20.23 -12.48
C VAL A 445 12.81 20.63 -11.45
N GLU A 446 12.91 21.93 -11.17
CA GLU A 446 13.79 22.44 -10.12
C GLU A 446 13.37 21.97 -8.72
N PHE A 447 12.07 21.77 -8.48
CA PHE A 447 11.59 21.17 -7.23
C PHE A 447 12.08 19.72 -7.08
N LYS A 448 11.99 18.91 -8.14
CA LYS A 448 12.58 17.56 -8.15
C LYS A 448 14.08 17.61 -7.92
N ASP A 449 14.79 18.55 -8.55
CA ASP A 449 16.23 18.75 -8.32
C ASP A 449 16.54 19.12 -6.87
N ALA A 450 15.72 19.96 -6.24
CA ALA A 450 15.86 20.29 -4.81
C ALA A 450 15.70 19.06 -3.90
N ILE A 451 14.79 18.14 -4.23
CA ILE A 451 14.65 16.86 -3.51
C ILE A 451 15.87 15.96 -3.75
N LEU A 452 16.31 15.84 -5.01
CA LEU A 452 17.45 15.02 -5.41
C LEU A 452 18.77 15.53 -4.83
N ALA A 453 18.89 16.84 -4.56
CA ALA A 453 20.03 17.46 -3.87
C ALA A 453 20.09 17.11 -2.38
N ARG A 454 19.01 16.57 -1.80
CA ARG A 454 18.93 16.10 -0.40
C ARG A 454 18.43 14.65 -0.33
N PRO A 455 19.15 13.71 -0.96
CA PRO A 455 18.71 12.32 -1.05
C PRO A 455 18.53 11.68 0.33
N GLU A 456 19.27 12.14 1.34
CA GLU A 456 19.14 11.67 2.72
C GLU A 456 17.74 11.91 3.30
N LYS A 457 17.06 12.99 2.92
CA LYS A 457 15.71 13.30 3.40
C LYS A 457 14.68 12.32 2.83
N PHE A 458 14.74 12.09 1.52
CA PHE A 458 13.84 11.15 0.85
C PHE A 458 14.10 9.70 1.28
N ILE A 459 15.37 9.27 1.26
CA ILE A 459 15.76 7.90 1.64
C ILE A 459 15.36 7.62 3.09
N ARG A 460 15.53 8.59 3.99
CA ARG A 460 15.09 8.45 5.39
C ARG A 460 13.58 8.31 5.50
N GLY A 461 12.82 9.18 4.84
CA GLY A 461 11.35 9.11 4.86
C GLY A 461 10.83 7.77 4.30
N PHE A 462 11.38 7.32 3.18
CA PHE A 462 11.07 6.01 2.60
C PHE A 462 11.42 4.86 3.55
N SER A 463 12.60 4.89 4.17
CA SER A 463 13.08 3.87 5.11
C SER A 463 12.20 3.79 6.36
N GLU A 464 11.72 4.94 6.86
CA GLU A 464 10.80 4.99 8.00
C GLU A 464 9.43 4.37 7.67
N HIS A 465 8.85 4.74 6.52
CA HIS A 465 7.62 4.12 6.02
C HIS A 465 7.76 2.61 5.89
N LEU A 466 8.85 2.16 5.24
CA LEU A 466 9.08 0.74 4.99
C LEU A 466 9.32 -0.04 6.29
N LEU A 467 10.09 0.52 7.24
CA LEU A 467 10.32 -0.10 8.54
C LEU A 467 9.02 -0.17 9.35
N SER A 468 8.19 0.88 9.34
CA SER A 468 6.89 0.88 10.01
C SER A 468 5.98 -0.22 9.44
N TYR A 469 5.91 -0.34 8.11
CA TYR A 469 5.17 -1.39 7.43
C TYR A 469 5.70 -2.78 7.78
N ALA A 470 7.02 -3.00 7.71
CA ALA A 470 7.66 -4.28 8.00
C ALA A 470 7.44 -4.75 9.44
N LEU A 471 7.34 -3.81 10.38
CA LEU A 471 7.09 -4.09 11.80
C LEU A 471 5.60 -4.16 12.15
N GLY A 472 4.70 -3.70 11.28
CA GLY A 472 3.26 -3.62 11.54
C GLY A 472 2.91 -2.71 12.71
N ARG A 473 3.60 -1.55 12.83
CA ARG A 473 3.41 -0.59 13.94
C ARG A 473 4.04 0.77 13.63
N GLU A 474 3.70 1.77 14.43
CA GLU A 474 4.44 3.03 14.46
C GLU A 474 5.88 2.84 14.93
N LEU A 475 6.77 3.66 14.37
CA LEU A 475 8.14 3.77 14.83
C LEU A 475 8.20 4.51 16.16
N LYS A 476 9.14 4.10 17.01
CA LYS A 476 9.40 4.70 18.32
C LYS A 476 10.77 5.34 18.30
N VAL A 477 11.06 6.17 19.30
CA VAL A 477 12.38 6.79 19.48
C VAL A 477 13.50 5.73 19.51
N THR A 478 13.23 4.55 20.05
CA THR A 478 14.18 3.41 20.08
C THR A 478 14.53 2.84 18.71
N ASP A 479 13.73 3.11 17.68
CA ASP A 479 13.97 2.65 16.31
C ASP A 479 14.89 3.60 15.54
N LYS A 480 15.20 4.79 16.08
CA LYS A 480 16.04 5.82 15.42
C LYS A 480 17.39 5.26 14.95
N LEU A 481 18.08 4.48 15.79
CA LEU A 481 19.36 3.87 15.41
C LEU A 481 19.25 2.91 14.22
N ALA A 482 18.12 2.20 14.10
CA ALA A 482 17.88 1.33 12.95
C ALA A 482 17.64 2.18 11.69
N VAL A 483 16.83 3.23 11.79
CA VAL A 483 16.56 4.17 10.68
C VAL A 483 17.84 4.85 10.20
N ASP A 484 18.67 5.34 11.12
CA ASP A 484 19.93 6.01 10.78
C ASP A 484 20.88 5.05 10.04
N ARG A 485 20.96 3.78 10.49
CA ARG A 485 21.74 2.74 9.80
C ARG A 485 21.18 2.41 8.40
N ILE A 486 19.88 2.16 8.28
CA ILE A 486 19.23 1.85 7.00
C ILE A 486 19.48 2.99 6.01
N THR A 487 19.27 4.23 6.46
CA THR A 487 19.47 5.43 5.64
C THR A 487 20.93 5.55 5.20
N GLY A 488 21.90 5.38 6.12
CA GLY A 488 23.33 5.45 5.81
C GLY A 488 23.76 4.40 4.78
N LYS A 489 23.33 3.15 4.95
CA LYS A 489 23.64 2.05 4.03
C LYS A 489 22.98 2.23 2.66
N ALA A 490 21.73 2.69 2.64
CA ALA A 490 21.05 3.03 1.40
C ALA A 490 21.73 4.20 0.68
N MET A 491 22.21 5.21 1.41
CA MET A 491 22.99 6.32 0.85
C MET A 491 24.32 5.85 0.23
N GLU A 492 25.06 4.99 0.93
CA GLU A 492 26.32 4.38 0.45
C GLU A 492 26.12 3.61 -0.87
N ASP A 493 24.97 2.96 -1.04
CA ASP A 493 24.62 2.18 -2.25
C ASP A 493 23.62 2.93 -3.15
N HIS A 494 23.69 4.26 -3.16
CA HIS A 494 22.95 5.14 -4.08
C HIS A 494 21.43 4.90 -4.15
N GLY A 495 20.83 4.52 -3.02
CA GLY A 495 19.40 4.28 -2.85
C GLY A 495 18.89 2.96 -3.45
N ARG A 496 19.76 1.97 -3.69
CA ARG A 496 19.34 0.66 -4.23
C ARG A 496 18.21 0.02 -3.40
N PHE A 497 17.14 -0.39 -4.09
CA PHE A 497 15.94 -0.94 -3.44
C PHE A 497 16.24 -2.13 -2.53
N SER A 498 17.00 -3.13 -3.02
CA SER A 498 17.32 -4.32 -2.22
C SER A 498 18.11 -4.00 -0.96
N THR A 499 18.97 -2.98 -0.98
CA THR A 499 19.74 -2.54 0.19
C THR A 499 18.84 -2.02 1.30
N VAL A 500 17.81 -1.22 0.96
CA VAL A 500 16.83 -0.77 1.96
C VAL A 500 16.08 -1.96 2.58
N ILE A 501 15.63 -2.91 1.74
CA ILE A 501 14.92 -4.11 2.21
C ILE A 501 15.80 -4.96 3.14
N LEU A 502 17.04 -5.21 2.71
CA LEU A 502 18.01 -5.99 3.46
C LEU A 502 18.29 -5.34 4.82
N GLU A 503 18.57 -4.05 4.85
CA GLU A 503 18.85 -3.35 6.12
C GLU A 503 17.63 -3.29 7.03
N VAL A 504 16.41 -3.17 6.49
CA VAL A 504 15.17 -3.29 7.27
C VAL A 504 15.07 -4.68 7.91
N ALA A 505 15.22 -5.75 7.14
CA ALA A 505 15.09 -7.12 7.63
C ALA A 505 16.24 -7.55 8.55
N MET A 506 17.43 -6.98 8.35
CA MET A 506 18.62 -7.20 9.18
C MET A 506 18.62 -6.36 10.46
N SER A 507 17.75 -5.34 10.54
CA SER A 507 17.67 -4.41 11.65
C SER A 507 17.31 -5.09 12.97
N HIS A 508 17.81 -4.53 14.06
CA HIS A 508 17.46 -4.97 15.40
C HIS A 508 15.94 -5.02 15.66
N PRO A 509 15.13 -3.97 15.39
CA PRO A 509 13.68 -4.03 15.65
C PRO A 509 12.96 -5.09 14.82
N PHE A 510 13.45 -5.43 13.63
CA PHE A 510 12.86 -6.49 12.80
C PHE A 510 13.20 -7.90 13.30
N ARG A 511 14.37 -8.09 13.91
CA ARG A 511 14.83 -9.42 14.37
C ARG A 511 14.53 -9.72 15.84
N ASN A 512 13.95 -8.77 16.58
CA ASN A 512 13.71 -8.90 18.02
C ASN A 512 12.25 -8.61 18.39
N LYS A 513 11.83 -9.18 19.51
CA LYS A 513 10.52 -8.95 20.13
C LYS A 513 10.51 -7.62 20.88
N LYS A 514 9.31 -7.06 21.04
CA LYS A 514 9.09 -5.95 21.98
C LYS A 514 9.15 -6.45 23.42
N ILE A 515 9.83 -5.69 24.28
CA ILE A 515 9.57 -5.72 25.71
C ILE A 515 8.30 -4.89 25.95
N LYS A 516 7.20 -5.51 26.36
CA LYS A 516 6.14 -4.74 27.04
C LYS A 516 6.68 -4.44 28.44
N LYS A 517 6.98 -3.18 28.76
CA LYS A 517 7.03 -2.79 30.18
C LYS A 517 5.66 -3.14 30.75
N ALA A 518 5.63 -3.90 31.84
CA ALA A 518 4.40 -4.05 32.63
C ALA A 518 3.89 -2.64 32.93
N LYS A 519 2.64 -2.37 32.54
CA LYS A 519 1.92 -1.18 33.00
C LYS A 519 1.39 -1.49 34.38
#